data_AF-A0A849EMF8-F1
#
_entry.id   AF-A0A849EMF8-F1
#
_cell.length_a   1.000
_cell.length_b   1.000
_cell.length_c   1.000
_cell.angle_alpha   90.00
_cell.angle_beta   90.00
_cell.angle_gamma   90.00
#
_symmetry.space_group_name_H-M   'P 1'
#
loop_
_entity.id
_entity.type
_entity.pdbx_description
1 polymer ?
#
loop_
_entity_poly.entity_id
_entity_poly.type
_entity_poly.pdbx_seq_one_letter_code
_entity_poly.pdbx_strand_id
1 'polypeptide(L)'
;MKREHTAAFQKHSDSADRALDALWLGFTGYGRRFEAITRRAADHFAGQNWPGMRRDTVARLDLYQAVVSETCRHVADCLGLRAQDPTVWRTMKRRFSDCIDQRHDSELAATFYNSVNRRMLQTVGIEPELEFVAPASDADAPSRHDSLLFNMDMDDPTAEIIESVLKRFDLPAPYAHLRIDARLCAERIRMALDKHANGRGAFRIEMVTSPFYREMGAYLIGRIVGRDLQLPLVFALGNGDDGLYVDALLLRSEDIRILFSFSHTYFHVLSACPRELVRFLKALMPSKRVAELYIGLGYNKHGKTELYRDLLVHQRVCSLDRFDFSPGQRGMVMIAFNMPQDDLVYKLIRDRFAAPKHATHQQVMGKYEYVFKHDRAGRLVDVQTFENLQIEDCCFAPELLAEIENEAQRTTTIEKNRVILHHVYVERRMMPLDLYLRQADTKTAEAAVIEYGWAIKDLARINIFPGDLLIKNFGVTQLGRVVFYDYDELCPLTDCNFRRLP
;
A
#
# COMPACT_ATOMS: atom_id res chain seq x y z
N MET A 1 -12.45 13.43 52.53
CA MET A 1 -11.09 13.11 52.02
C MET A 1 -10.85 11.65 51.62
N LYS A 2 -10.64 10.64 52.49
CA LYS A 2 -10.32 9.27 52.02
C LYS A 2 -11.39 8.61 51.13
N ARG A 3 -12.70 8.76 51.46
CA ARG A 3 -13.81 8.20 50.65
C ARG A 3 -14.03 8.91 49.31
N GLU A 4 -13.77 10.21 49.23
CA GLU A 4 -13.87 10.98 47.98
C GLU A 4 -12.73 10.62 47.02
N HIS A 5 -11.52 10.40 47.54
CA HIS A 5 -10.40 9.89 46.73
C HIS A 5 -10.66 8.49 46.18
N THR A 6 -11.26 7.58 46.96
CA THR A 6 -11.59 6.22 46.47
C THR A 6 -12.72 6.24 45.43
N ALA A 7 -13.75 7.07 45.61
CA ALA A 7 -14.84 7.22 44.64
C ALA A 7 -14.40 7.90 43.33
N ALA A 8 -13.53 8.91 43.42
CA ALA A 8 -12.92 9.54 42.26
C ALA A 8 -12.03 8.53 41.51
N PHE A 9 -11.18 7.78 42.22
CA PHE A 9 -10.32 6.76 41.62
C PHE A 9 -11.11 5.64 40.93
N GLN A 10 -12.22 5.18 41.54
CA GLN A 10 -13.12 4.19 40.94
C GLN A 10 -13.79 4.72 39.67
N LYS A 11 -14.31 5.95 39.71
CA LYS A 11 -14.94 6.63 38.56
C LYS A 11 -13.93 6.92 37.44
N HIS A 12 -12.67 7.14 37.78
CA HIS A 12 -11.58 7.35 36.83
C HIS A 12 -11.13 6.04 36.15
N SER A 13 -11.09 4.90 36.85
CA SER A 13 -10.87 3.60 36.21
C SER A 13 -12.01 3.28 35.25
N ASP A 14 -13.26 3.48 35.69
CA ASP A 14 -14.47 3.21 34.90
C ASP A 14 -14.56 4.08 33.61
N SER A 15 -14.01 5.30 33.62
CA SER A 15 -13.90 6.11 32.39
C SER A 15 -12.84 5.62 31.40
N ALA A 16 -11.71 5.12 31.91
CA ALA A 16 -10.64 4.60 31.06
C ALA A 16 -10.99 3.22 30.48
N ASP A 17 -11.71 2.40 31.24
CA ASP A 17 -12.23 1.11 30.78
C ASP A 17 -13.27 1.31 29.66
N ARG A 18 -14.21 2.24 29.83
CA ARG A 18 -15.14 2.62 28.73
C ARG A 18 -14.45 3.18 27.49
N ALA A 19 -13.38 3.96 27.66
CA ALA A 19 -12.59 4.46 26.54
C ALA A 19 -11.82 3.33 25.82
N LEU A 20 -11.32 2.34 26.57
CA LEU A 20 -10.72 1.13 26.00
C LEU A 20 -11.75 0.30 25.22
N ASP A 21 -12.96 0.14 25.76
CA ASP A 21 -14.06 -0.52 25.06
C ASP A 21 -14.42 0.21 23.76
N ALA A 22 -14.44 1.55 23.77
CA ALA A 22 -14.67 2.35 22.57
C ALA A 22 -13.58 2.15 21.50
N LEU A 23 -12.31 2.03 21.90
CA LEU A 23 -11.21 1.68 20.99
C LEU A 23 -11.41 0.31 20.36
N TRP A 24 -11.75 -0.70 21.18
CA TRP A 24 -12.00 -2.07 20.71
C TRP A 24 -13.22 -2.17 19.80
N LEU A 25 -14.32 -1.52 20.16
CA LEU A 25 -15.52 -1.45 19.35
C LEU A 25 -15.22 -0.78 18.00
N GLY A 26 -14.44 0.30 18.02
CA GLY A 26 -13.96 0.99 16.82
C GLY A 26 -13.15 0.07 15.91
N PHE A 27 -12.12 -0.58 16.45
CA PHE A 27 -11.25 -1.47 15.68
C PHE A 27 -12.01 -2.67 15.11
N THR A 28 -12.79 -3.37 15.94
CA THR A 28 -13.59 -4.53 15.48
C THR A 28 -14.68 -4.12 14.50
N GLY A 29 -15.30 -2.95 14.69
CA GLY A 29 -16.26 -2.37 13.77
C GLY A 29 -15.64 -1.95 12.44
N TYR A 30 -14.39 -1.48 12.45
CA TYR A 30 -13.60 -1.26 11.23
C TYR A 30 -13.38 -2.58 10.48
N GLY A 31 -12.86 -3.61 11.17
CA GLY A 31 -12.56 -4.92 10.56
C GLY A 31 -13.79 -5.54 9.88
N ARG A 32 -14.94 -5.57 10.56
CA ARG A 32 -16.20 -6.08 9.99
C ARG A 32 -16.65 -5.32 8.74
N ARG A 33 -16.59 -3.98 8.78
CA ARG A 33 -16.97 -3.13 7.63
C ARG A 33 -16.00 -3.31 6.47
N PHE A 34 -14.70 -3.40 6.74
CA PHE A 34 -13.66 -3.62 5.76
C PHE A 34 -13.82 -4.97 5.05
N GLU A 35 -14.05 -6.04 5.81
CA GLU A 35 -14.37 -7.36 5.26
C GLU A 35 -15.66 -7.35 4.46
N ALA A 36 -16.71 -6.69 4.94
CA ALA A 36 -18.00 -6.63 4.24
C ALA A 36 -17.87 -5.97 2.87
N ILE A 37 -17.09 -4.89 2.75
CA ILE A 37 -16.77 -4.28 1.45
C ILE A 37 -15.95 -5.27 0.60
N THR A 38 -14.91 -5.87 1.19
CA THR A 38 -14.00 -6.78 0.49
C THR A 38 -14.70 -8.02 -0.07
N ARG A 39 -15.71 -8.58 0.63
CA ARG A 39 -16.50 -9.74 0.18
C ARG A 39 -17.27 -9.47 -1.11
N ARG A 40 -17.77 -8.24 -1.31
CA ARG A 40 -18.55 -7.86 -2.51
C ARG A 40 -17.72 -7.89 -3.79
N ALA A 41 -16.39 -7.90 -3.68
CA ALA A 41 -15.51 -7.96 -4.85
C ALA A 41 -15.77 -9.20 -5.72
N ALA A 42 -16.07 -10.35 -5.12
CA ALA A 42 -16.42 -11.57 -5.85
C ALA A 42 -17.70 -11.40 -6.67
N ASP A 43 -18.76 -10.83 -6.07
CA ASP A 43 -20.03 -10.56 -6.75
C ASP A 43 -19.88 -9.50 -7.85
N HIS A 44 -19.11 -8.45 -7.58
CA HIS A 44 -18.81 -7.42 -8.58
C HIS A 44 -18.04 -8.00 -9.76
N PHE A 45 -17.06 -8.86 -9.51
CA PHE A 45 -16.31 -9.53 -10.57
C PHE A 45 -17.19 -10.49 -11.39
N ALA A 46 -17.98 -11.34 -10.71
CA ALA A 46 -18.86 -12.30 -11.37
C ALA A 46 -19.95 -11.62 -12.22
N GLY A 47 -20.53 -10.53 -11.73
CA GLY A 47 -21.54 -9.74 -12.43
C GLY A 47 -20.98 -8.65 -13.35
N GLN A 48 -19.67 -8.61 -13.59
CA GLN A 48 -18.99 -7.57 -14.39
C GLN A 48 -19.32 -6.12 -13.97
N ASN A 49 -19.62 -5.91 -12.68
CA ASN A 49 -20.00 -4.62 -12.12
C ASN A 49 -18.76 -3.80 -11.73
N TRP A 50 -18.01 -3.37 -12.75
CA TRP A 50 -16.78 -2.57 -12.59
C TRP A 50 -17.02 -1.22 -11.90
N PRO A 51 -18.12 -0.49 -12.17
CA PRO A 51 -18.44 0.72 -11.41
C PRO A 51 -18.70 0.43 -9.92
N GLY A 52 -19.29 -0.73 -9.60
CA GLY A 52 -19.44 -1.23 -8.23
C GLY A 52 -18.10 -1.47 -7.55
N MET A 53 -17.21 -2.23 -8.21
CA MET A 53 -15.84 -2.48 -7.73
C MET A 53 -15.09 -1.17 -7.43
N ARG A 54 -15.16 -0.19 -8.34
CA ARG A 54 -14.50 1.11 -8.15
C ARG A 54 -15.04 1.87 -6.94
N ARG A 55 -16.37 1.91 -6.77
CA ARG A 55 -17.00 2.54 -5.59
C ARG A 55 -16.55 1.88 -4.29
N ASP A 56 -16.45 0.55 -4.28
CA ASP A 56 -16.00 -0.21 -3.11
C ASP A 56 -14.51 0.01 -2.80
N THR A 57 -13.65 0.12 -3.81
CA THR A 57 -12.25 0.52 -3.63
C THR A 57 -12.16 1.87 -2.93
N VAL A 58 -12.88 2.90 -3.40
CA VAL A 58 -12.89 4.24 -2.77
C VAL A 58 -13.46 4.18 -1.35
N ALA A 59 -14.60 3.50 -1.16
CA ALA A 59 -15.23 3.38 0.15
C ALA A 59 -14.31 2.71 1.17
N ARG A 60 -13.52 1.71 0.75
CA ARG A 60 -12.54 1.03 1.60
C ARG A 60 -11.38 1.96 2.01
N LEU A 61 -10.93 2.86 1.12
CA LEU A 61 -9.90 3.87 1.44
C LEU A 61 -10.39 4.88 2.48
N ASP A 62 -11.63 5.36 2.33
CA ASP A 62 -12.21 6.37 3.23
C ASP A 62 -12.64 5.78 4.59
N LEU A 63 -12.94 4.47 4.63
CA LEU A 63 -13.48 3.79 5.80
C LEU A 63 -12.61 4.00 7.05
N TYR A 64 -11.30 3.77 6.95
CA TYR A 64 -10.42 3.82 8.12
C TYR A 64 -10.47 5.19 8.82
N GLN A 65 -10.39 6.27 8.03
CA GLN A 65 -10.40 7.63 8.58
C GLN A 65 -11.76 7.97 9.20
N ALA A 66 -12.86 7.50 8.60
CA ALA A 66 -14.19 7.65 9.15
C ALA A 66 -14.31 6.95 10.51
N VAL A 67 -13.86 5.70 10.61
CA VAL A 67 -13.92 4.94 11.86
C VAL A 67 -13.02 5.54 12.94
N VAL A 68 -11.78 5.91 12.62
CA VAL A 68 -10.89 6.58 13.58
C VAL A 68 -11.53 7.87 14.10
N SER A 69 -12.13 8.68 13.22
CA SER A 69 -12.80 9.93 13.63
C SER A 69 -14.02 9.67 14.53
N GLU A 70 -14.79 8.62 14.25
CA GLU A 70 -15.90 8.15 15.09
C GLU A 70 -15.40 7.68 16.47
N THR A 71 -14.41 6.79 16.50
CA THR A 71 -13.79 6.31 17.74
C THR A 71 -13.21 7.45 18.56
N CYS A 72 -12.55 8.41 17.90
CA CYS A 72 -12.03 9.60 18.57
C CYS A 72 -13.12 10.36 19.34
N ARG A 73 -14.29 10.58 18.73
CA ARG A 73 -15.42 11.24 19.41
C ARG A 73 -15.86 10.44 20.64
N HIS A 74 -16.04 9.13 20.52
CA HIS A 74 -16.45 8.28 21.64
C HIS A 74 -15.42 8.25 22.78
N VAL A 75 -14.13 8.18 22.46
CA VAL A 75 -13.05 8.25 23.46
C VAL A 75 -13.06 9.62 24.17
N ALA A 76 -13.25 10.71 23.41
CA ALA A 76 -13.35 12.05 23.98
C ALA A 76 -14.58 12.19 24.91
N ASP A 77 -15.74 11.64 24.53
CA ASP A 77 -16.94 11.62 25.36
C ASP A 77 -16.74 10.84 26.67
N CYS A 78 -15.97 9.74 26.62
CA CYS A 78 -15.67 8.92 27.80
C CYS A 78 -14.69 9.60 28.77
N LEU A 79 -13.65 10.25 28.24
CA LEU A 79 -12.55 10.81 29.04
C LEU A 79 -12.72 12.29 29.40
N GLY A 80 -13.57 13.02 28.67
CA GLY A 80 -13.73 14.48 28.81
C GLY A 80 -12.40 15.20 28.65
N LEU A 81 -12.10 16.13 29.56
CA LEU A 81 -10.83 16.88 29.57
C LEU A 81 -9.58 15.99 29.69
N ARG A 82 -9.73 14.76 30.20
CA ARG A 82 -8.61 13.81 30.33
C ARG A 82 -8.26 13.11 29.02
N ALA A 83 -9.03 13.34 27.94
CA ALA A 83 -8.72 12.78 26.62
C ALA A 83 -7.34 13.24 26.10
N GLN A 84 -6.85 14.38 26.56
CA GLN A 84 -5.55 14.93 26.20
C GLN A 84 -4.45 14.64 27.24
N ASP A 85 -4.73 13.82 28.26
CA ASP A 85 -3.78 13.50 29.34
C ASP A 85 -2.89 12.28 28.97
N PRO A 86 -1.57 12.46 28.75
CA PRO A 86 -0.67 11.36 28.40
C PRO A 86 -0.63 10.23 29.43
N THR A 87 -0.88 10.53 30.72
CA THR A 87 -0.85 9.51 31.77
C THR A 87 -1.98 8.49 31.63
N VAL A 88 -3.13 8.94 31.13
CA VAL A 88 -4.27 8.08 30.81
C VAL A 88 -3.94 7.17 29.63
N TRP A 89 -3.38 7.73 28.56
CA TRP A 89 -2.97 6.97 27.37
C TRP A 89 -1.87 5.95 27.69
N ARG A 90 -0.90 6.26 28.55
CA ARG A 90 0.09 5.27 29.01
C ARG A 90 -0.57 4.08 29.71
N THR A 91 -1.59 4.35 30.53
CA THR A 91 -2.35 3.31 31.24
C THR A 91 -3.21 2.49 30.28
N MET A 92 -3.90 3.15 29.35
CA MET A 92 -4.72 2.51 28.32
C MET A 92 -3.88 1.64 27.41
N LYS A 93 -2.71 2.12 26.95
CA LYS A 93 -1.78 1.36 26.11
C LYS A 93 -1.39 0.03 26.76
N ARG A 94 -1.00 0.05 28.04
CA ARG A 94 -0.64 -1.17 28.77
C ARG A 94 -1.79 -2.18 28.79
N ARG A 95 -3.00 -1.75 29.15
CA ARG A 95 -4.20 -2.61 29.16
C ARG A 95 -4.57 -3.10 27.75
N PHE A 96 -4.40 -2.25 26.74
CA PHE A 96 -4.63 -2.61 25.35
C PHE A 96 -3.61 -3.65 24.86
N SER A 97 -2.35 -3.54 25.31
CA SER A 97 -1.27 -4.50 25.02
C SER A 97 -1.64 -5.92 25.47
N ASP A 98 -2.12 -6.05 26.72
CA ASP A 98 -2.49 -7.35 27.29
C ASP A 98 -3.59 -8.06 26.47
N CYS A 99 -4.43 -7.30 25.74
CA CYS A 99 -5.50 -7.83 24.91
C CYS A 99 -5.10 -8.08 23.43
N ILE A 100 -4.12 -7.36 22.87
CA ILE A 100 -3.69 -7.56 21.47
C ILE A 100 -2.83 -8.81 21.30
N ASP A 101 -2.10 -9.25 22.33
CA ASP A 101 -1.07 -10.29 22.21
C ASP A 101 -1.62 -11.66 21.74
N GLN A 102 -2.92 -11.92 21.90
CA GLN A 102 -3.56 -13.18 21.49
C GLN A 102 -4.29 -13.10 20.14
N ARG A 103 -4.23 -11.94 19.47
CA ARG A 103 -4.97 -11.68 18.22
C ARG A 103 -4.14 -12.00 16.98
N HIS A 104 -4.82 -12.49 15.95
CA HIS A 104 -4.23 -12.72 14.63
C HIS A 104 -3.96 -11.43 13.83
N ASP A 105 -4.65 -10.33 14.17
CA ASP A 105 -4.58 -9.02 13.55
C ASP A 105 -3.95 -7.96 14.49
N SER A 106 -3.08 -8.39 15.41
CA SER A 106 -2.52 -7.55 16.47
C SER A 106 -1.76 -6.33 15.94
N GLU A 107 -1.07 -6.48 14.79
CA GLU A 107 -0.37 -5.40 14.12
C GLU A 107 -1.30 -4.28 13.62
N LEU A 108 -2.50 -4.66 13.16
CA LEU A 108 -3.54 -3.72 12.72
C LEU A 108 -4.20 -3.04 13.92
N ALA A 109 -4.44 -3.78 15.01
CA ALA A 109 -4.99 -3.24 16.24
C ALA A 109 -4.06 -2.18 16.86
N ALA A 110 -2.75 -2.46 16.91
CA ALA A 110 -1.73 -1.53 17.35
C ALA A 110 -1.70 -0.25 16.50
N THR A 111 -1.82 -0.39 15.18
CA THR A 111 -1.89 0.75 14.25
C THR A 111 -3.14 1.60 14.47
N PHE A 112 -4.28 0.95 14.69
CA PHE A 112 -5.54 1.61 14.98
C PHE A 112 -5.45 2.42 16.28
N TYR A 113 -4.92 1.82 17.34
CA TYR A 113 -4.64 2.51 18.60
C TYR A 113 -3.75 3.74 18.38
N ASN A 114 -2.62 3.58 17.68
CA ASN A 114 -1.70 4.69 17.40
C ASN A 114 -2.40 5.83 16.65
N SER A 115 -3.29 5.51 15.72
CA SER A 115 -4.04 6.49 14.94
C SER A 115 -4.99 7.31 15.81
N VAL A 116 -5.70 6.67 16.74
CA VAL A 116 -6.61 7.37 17.67
C VAL A 116 -5.80 8.18 18.69
N ASN A 117 -4.74 7.59 19.27
CA ASN A 117 -3.85 8.25 20.23
C ASN A 117 -3.23 9.52 19.64
N ARG A 118 -2.63 9.42 18.45
CA ARG A 118 -2.00 10.57 17.76
C ARG A 118 -3.00 11.69 17.47
N ARG A 119 -4.24 11.36 17.12
CA ARG A 119 -5.29 12.36 16.85
C ARG A 119 -5.78 13.04 18.12
N MET A 120 -5.74 12.36 19.26
CA MET A 120 -6.14 12.89 20.57
C MET A 120 -5.07 13.76 21.20
N LEU A 121 -3.82 13.31 21.17
CA LEU A 121 -2.69 13.98 21.80
C LEU A 121 -1.96 14.97 20.87
N GLN A 122 -2.25 14.95 19.58
CA GLN A 122 -1.53 15.73 18.55
C GLN A 122 -0.01 15.51 18.61
N THR A 123 0.40 14.26 18.87
CA THR A 123 1.79 13.87 19.07
C THR A 123 2.66 14.24 17.86
N VAL A 124 3.74 14.98 18.11
CA VAL A 124 4.80 15.27 17.13
C VAL A 124 5.91 14.23 17.30
N GLY A 125 6.39 13.65 16.19
CA GLY A 125 7.41 12.60 16.25
C GLY A 125 6.89 11.28 16.83
N ILE A 126 7.63 10.71 17.79
CA ILE A 126 7.32 9.43 18.44
C ILE A 126 7.31 9.59 19.93
N GLU A 127 6.31 8.97 20.54
CA GLU A 127 6.31 8.73 21.98
C GLU A 127 6.17 7.22 22.26
N PRO A 128 7.29 6.48 22.43
CA PRO A 128 7.26 5.03 22.64
C PRO A 128 6.50 4.62 23.89
N GLU A 129 6.33 5.50 24.88
CA GLU A 129 5.50 5.20 26.05
C GLU A 129 4.00 5.23 25.75
N LEU A 130 3.59 5.98 24.73
CA LEU A 130 2.19 6.19 24.37
C LEU A 130 1.77 5.47 23.10
N GLU A 131 2.72 4.96 22.30
CA GLU A 131 2.44 4.32 21.01
C GLU A 131 3.11 2.95 20.85
N PHE A 132 2.52 2.10 20.03
CA PHE A 132 3.10 0.82 19.60
C PHE A 132 4.10 1.04 18.45
N VAL A 133 5.37 1.25 18.80
CA VAL A 133 6.44 1.52 17.84
C VAL A 133 7.10 0.24 17.34
N ALA A 134 7.37 -0.71 18.23
CA ALA A 134 7.98 -1.99 17.90
C ALA A 134 7.03 -2.87 17.05
N PRO A 135 7.57 -3.73 16.17
CA PRO A 135 6.76 -4.76 15.52
C PRO A 135 6.06 -5.62 16.58
N ALA A 136 4.85 -6.08 16.26
CA ALA A 136 4.15 -7.03 17.12
C ALA A 136 5.04 -8.26 17.30
N SER A 137 5.06 -8.81 18.53
CA SER A 137 5.86 -10.01 18.81
C SER A 137 5.48 -11.14 17.86
N ASP A 138 6.49 -11.85 17.35
CA ASP A 138 6.33 -13.09 16.60
C ASP A 138 6.03 -14.30 17.51
N ALA A 139 5.73 -14.05 18.80
CA ALA A 139 5.36 -15.07 19.77
C ALA A 139 4.23 -15.99 19.26
N ASP A 140 4.28 -17.23 19.75
CA ASP A 140 3.61 -18.44 19.27
C ASP A 140 2.21 -18.26 18.68
N ALA A 141 1.97 -19.05 17.62
CA ALA A 141 0.79 -19.22 16.80
C ALA A 141 -0.40 -18.30 17.13
N PRO A 142 -0.85 -17.44 16.18
CA PRO A 142 -2.09 -16.70 16.35
C PRO A 142 -3.23 -17.64 16.77
N SER A 143 -4.22 -17.10 17.50
CA SER A 143 -5.46 -17.80 17.82
C SER A 143 -5.96 -18.62 16.62
N ARG A 144 -6.44 -19.87 16.85
CA ARG A 144 -6.90 -20.77 15.78
C ARG A 144 -7.79 -20.02 14.78
N HIS A 145 -7.29 -19.80 13.59
CA HIS A 145 -8.03 -19.26 12.44
C HIS A 145 -7.95 -20.24 11.28
N ASP A 146 -8.78 -20.01 10.25
CA ASP A 146 -8.78 -20.86 9.06
C ASP A 146 -7.40 -20.85 8.39
N SER A 147 -7.06 -21.97 7.75
CA SER A 147 -5.79 -22.11 7.02
C SER A 147 -5.72 -21.09 5.88
N LEU A 148 -4.61 -20.35 5.81
CA LEU A 148 -4.31 -19.47 4.69
C LEU A 148 -4.21 -20.24 3.36
N LEU A 149 -3.70 -21.47 3.42
CA LEU A 149 -3.35 -22.26 2.25
C LEU A 149 -4.19 -23.54 2.14
N PHE A 150 -4.48 -23.94 0.92
CA PHE A 150 -4.82 -25.32 0.58
C PHE A 150 -3.74 -25.92 -0.33
N ASN A 151 -3.54 -27.22 -0.22
CA ASN A 151 -2.46 -27.92 -0.89
C ASN A 151 -3.00 -29.06 -1.76
N MET A 152 -2.32 -29.30 -2.89
CA MET A 152 -2.54 -30.47 -3.75
C MET A 152 -1.19 -31.04 -4.17
N ASP A 153 -0.94 -32.30 -3.83
CA ASP A 153 0.25 -33.01 -4.29
C ASP A 153 0.06 -33.45 -5.75
N MET A 154 1.14 -33.39 -6.54
CA MET A 154 1.16 -33.80 -7.94
C MET A 154 2.54 -34.35 -8.33
N ASP A 155 2.56 -35.38 -9.18
CA ASP A 155 3.80 -35.89 -9.78
C ASP A 155 4.09 -35.27 -11.17
N ASP A 156 3.03 -34.83 -11.87
CA ASP A 156 3.08 -34.14 -13.16
C ASP A 156 1.91 -33.13 -13.23
N PRO A 157 2.11 -31.92 -13.79
CA PRO A 157 1.02 -30.98 -14.03
C PRO A 157 0.09 -31.48 -15.16
N THR A 158 -0.98 -32.19 -14.80
CA THR A 158 -2.04 -32.58 -15.75
C THR A 158 -3.17 -31.55 -15.79
N ALA A 159 -3.96 -31.56 -16.88
CA ALA A 159 -5.10 -30.68 -17.01
C ALA A 159 -6.14 -30.92 -15.90
N GLU A 160 -6.33 -32.16 -15.46
CA GLU A 160 -7.28 -32.54 -14.40
C GLU A 160 -6.90 -31.95 -13.04
N ILE A 161 -5.60 -31.92 -12.73
CA ILE A 161 -5.10 -31.31 -11.49
C ILE A 161 -5.34 -29.81 -11.52
N ILE A 162 -5.01 -29.14 -12.62
CA ILE A 162 -5.24 -27.69 -12.75
C ILE A 162 -6.74 -27.35 -12.74
N GLU A 163 -7.57 -28.15 -13.41
CA GLU A 163 -9.03 -28.03 -13.35
C GLU A 163 -9.54 -28.14 -11.90
N SER A 164 -8.99 -29.09 -11.13
CA SER A 164 -9.34 -29.27 -9.72
C SER A 164 -8.91 -28.09 -8.85
N VAL A 165 -7.71 -27.54 -9.08
CA VAL A 165 -7.23 -26.32 -8.40
C VAL A 165 -8.17 -25.15 -8.68
N LEU A 166 -8.51 -24.90 -9.95
CA LEU A 166 -9.39 -23.79 -10.35
C LEU A 166 -10.80 -23.94 -9.76
N LYS A 167 -11.38 -25.15 -9.82
CA LYS A 167 -12.71 -25.44 -9.23
C LYS A 167 -12.74 -25.28 -7.71
N ARG A 168 -11.62 -25.51 -7.01
CA ARG A 168 -11.55 -25.44 -5.55
C ARG A 168 -11.87 -24.04 -5.01
N PHE A 169 -11.65 -23.00 -5.82
CA PHE A 169 -11.97 -21.62 -5.44
C PHE A 169 -13.46 -21.27 -5.48
N ASP A 170 -14.28 -22.11 -6.12
CA ASP A 170 -15.74 -21.97 -6.16
C ASP A 170 -16.20 -20.54 -6.53
N LEU A 171 -15.62 -20.00 -7.62
CA LEU A 171 -15.92 -18.64 -8.06
C LEU A 171 -17.40 -18.53 -8.50
N PRO A 172 -18.10 -17.41 -8.24
CA PRO A 172 -19.55 -17.31 -8.47
C PRO A 172 -19.97 -17.36 -9.94
N ALA A 173 -19.04 -17.16 -10.88
CA ALA A 173 -19.30 -17.21 -12.32
C ALA A 173 -18.74 -18.50 -12.95
N PRO A 174 -19.44 -19.09 -13.93
CA PRO A 174 -18.96 -20.28 -14.62
C PRO A 174 -17.77 -19.95 -15.53
N TYR A 175 -16.90 -20.93 -15.74
CA TYR A 175 -15.83 -20.85 -16.74
C TYR A 175 -16.37 -21.09 -18.15
N ALA A 176 -15.92 -20.28 -19.10
CA ALA A 176 -16.25 -20.43 -20.52
C ALA A 176 -15.70 -21.76 -21.07
N HIS A 177 -14.39 -21.99 -20.89
CA HIS A 177 -13.67 -23.14 -21.46
C HIS A 177 -12.63 -23.75 -20.50
N LEU A 178 -13.05 -24.09 -19.27
CA LEU A 178 -12.16 -24.54 -18.20
C LEU A 178 -11.15 -25.63 -18.60
N ARG A 179 -11.58 -26.65 -19.35
CA ARG A 179 -10.68 -27.75 -19.78
C ARG A 179 -9.58 -27.27 -20.71
N ILE A 180 -9.89 -26.31 -21.58
CA ILE A 180 -8.92 -25.74 -22.52
C ILE A 180 -7.90 -24.92 -21.74
N ASP A 181 -8.38 -24.03 -20.87
CA ASP A 181 -7.54 -23.17 -20.04
C ASP A 181 -6.62 -24.00 -19.12
N ALA A 182 -7.18 -25.02 -18.47
CA ALA A 182 -6.43 -25.92 -17.59
C ALA A 182 -5.34 -26.69 -18.36
N ARG A 183 -5.62 -27.14 -19.58
CA ARG A 183 -4.61 -27.80 -20.45
C ARG A 183 -3.48 -26.84 -20.81
N LEU A 184 -3.79 -25.62 -21.24
CA LEU A 184 -2.79 -24.61 -21.59
C LEU A 184 -1.91 -24.23 -20.38
N CYS A 185 -2.54 -24.09 -19.20
CA CYS A 185 -1.82 -23.85 -17.96
C CYS A 185 -0.90 -25.02 -17.60
N ALA A 186 -1.40 -26.26 -17.67
CA ALA A 186 -0.63 -27.47 -17.41
C ALA A 186 0.60 -27.59 -18.33
N GLU A 187 0.43 -27.35 -19.63
CA GLU A 187 1.53 -27.31 -20.61
C GLU A 187 2.58 -26.25 -20.22
N ARG A 188 2.13 -25.06 -19.83
CA ARG A 188 3.03 -23.97 -19.45
C ARG A 188 3.78 -24.23 -18.14
N ILE A 189 3.12 -24.85 -17.17
CA ILE A 189 3.74 -25.30 -15.90
C ILE A 189 4.77 -26.38 -16.20
N ARG A 190 4.44 -27.39 -17.01
CA ARG A 190 5.38 -28.44 -17.40
C ARG A 190 6.65 -27.87 -18.02
N MET A 191 6.50 -26.95 -18.99
CA MET A 191 7.64 -26.25 -19.60
C MET A 191 8.50 -25.48 -18.59
N ALA A 192 7.93 -24.97 -17.50
CA ALA A 192 8.67 -24.30 -16.44
C ALA A 192 9.38 -25.28 -15.51
N LEU A 193 8.73 -26.39 -15.16
CA LEU A 193 9.31 -27.46 -14.34
C LEU A 193 10.43 -28.21 -15.07
N ASP A 194 10.29 -28.44 -16.38
CA ASP A 194 11.32 -29.07 -17.23
C ASP A 194 12.66 -28.31 -17.16
N LYS A 195 12.61 -26.97 -17.09
CA LYS A 195 13.80 -26.12 -16.98
C LYS A 195 14.52 -26.21 -15.65
N HIS A 196 13.83 -26.63 -14.57
CA HIS A 196 14.37 -26.61 -13.21
C HIS A 196 14.61 -28.00 -12.62
N ALA A 197 13.87 -29.02 -13.05
CA ALA A 197 13.84 -30.33 -12.40
C ALA A 197 13.70 -31.53 -13.36
N ASN A 198 14.01 -31.37 -14.65
CA ASN A 198 13.77 -32.39 -15.69
C ASN A 198 12.30 -32.88 -15.75
N GLY A 199 11.35 -32.08 -15.29
CA GLY A 199 9.92 -32.28 -15.51
C GLY A 199 9.20 -33.30 -14.64
N ARG A 200 9.93 -34.09 -13.83
CA ARG A 200 9.34 -35.19 -13.06
C ARG A 200 9.82 -35.17 -11.61
N GLY A 201 8.88 -35.22 -10.68
CA GLY A 201 9.16 -35.27 -9.25
C GLY A 201 7.89 -35.07 -8.43
N ALA A 202 7.97 -35.40 -7.14
CA ALA A 202 6.88 -35.07 -6.21
C ALA A 202 6.86 -33.56 -5.99
N PHE A 203 5.82 -32.90 -6.49
CA PHE A 203 5.55 -31.49 -6.30
C PHE A 203 4.30 -31.30 -5.46
N ARG A 204 4.17 -30.11 -4.87
CA ARG A 204 2.98 -29.65 -4.19
C ARG A 204 2.59 -28.29 -4.70
N ILE A 205 1.33 -28.15 -5.12
CA ILE A 205 0.71 -26.85 -5.35
C ILE A 205 0.20 -26.34 -4.00
N GLU A 206 0.64 -25.16 -3.59
CA GLU A 206 0.15 -24.45 -2.41
C GLU A 206 -0.52 -23.15 -2.86
N MET A 207 -1.83 -23.03 -2.64
CA MET A 207 -2.61 -21.87 -3.06
C MET A 207 -3.16 -21.12 -1.85
N VAL A 208 -3.13 -19.79 -1.88
CA VAL A 208 -3.91 -18.96 -0.96
C VAL A 208 -5.39 -19.26 -1.19
N THR A 209 -6.12 -19.55 -0.11
CA THR A 209 -7.53 -19.97 -0.17
C THR A 209 -8.45 -18.89 -0.73
N SER A 210 -8.11 -17.62 -0.55
CA SER A 210 -8.90 -16.47 -1.01
C SER A 210 -8.38 -15.90 -2.33
N PRO A 211 -9.26 -15.69 -3.34
CA PRO A 211 -8.91 -14.94 -4.54
C PRO A 211 -8.60 -13.48 -4.23
N PHE A 212 -7.75 -12.88 -5.06
CA PHE A 212 -7.42 -11.45 -5.04
C PHE A 212 -8.16 -10.76 -6.17
N TYR A 213 -8.94 -9.74 -5.87
CA TYR A 213 -9.67 -8.98 -6.89
C TYR A 213 -9.11 -7.57 -7.03
N ARG A 214 -8.97 -7.11 -8.27
CA ARG A 214 -8.59 -5.72 -8.57
C ARG A 214 -9.11 -5.31 -9.93
N GLU A 215 -9.77 -4.15 -9.97
CA GLU A 215 -10.43 -3.64 -11.18
C GLU A 215 -11.30 -4.72 -11.85
N MET A 216 -10.90 -5.19 -13.03
CA MET A 216 -11.61 -6.19 -13.85
C MET A 216 -11.00 -7.60 -13.77
N GLY A 217 -10.02 -7.81 -12.89
CA GLY A 217 -9.28 -9.06 -12.77
C GLY A 217 -9.47 -9.77 -11.44
N ALA A 218 -9.46 -11.10 -11.49
CA ALA A 218 -9.29 -11.96 -10.33
C ALA A 218 -7.97 -12.72 -10.43
N TYR A 219 -7.28 -12.90 -9.32
CA TYR A 219 -5.97 -13.52 -9.27
C TYR A 219 -5.93 -14.61 -8.20
N LEU A 220 -5.56 -15.82 -8.61
CA LEU A 220 -5.40 -16.96 -7.72
C LEU A 220 -3.90 -17.15 -7.51
N ILE A 221 -3.44 -16.91 -6.29
CA ILE A 221 -2.00 -16.77 -5.99
C ILE A 221 -1.53 -17.94 -5.14
N GLY A 222 -0.43 -18.53 -5.55
CA GLY A 222 0.19 -19.65 -4.88
C GLY A 222 1.64 -19.86 -5.30
N ARG A 223 2.13 -21.07 -5.04
CA ARG A 223 3.45 -21.55 -5.46
C ARG A 223 3.42 -23.05 -5.68
N ILE A 224 4.35 -23.53 -6.48
CA ILE A 224 4.69 -24.94 -6.63
C ILE A 224 5.97 -25.18 -5.84
N VAL A 225 5.92 -26.13 -4.92
CA VAL A 225 7.04 -26.52 -4.07
C VAL A 225 7.49 -27.93 -4.47
N GLY A 226 8.79 -28.12 -4.62
CA GLY A 226 9.45 -29.42 -4.77
C GLY A 226 10.67 -29.51 -3.87
N ARG A 227 11.49 -30.55 -4.02
CA ARG A 227 12.66 -30.81 -3.17
C ARG A 227 13.61 -29.61 -3.02
N ASP A 228 13.92 -28.94 -4.13
CA ASP A 228 14.83 -27.77 -4.20
C ASP A 228 14.25 -26.68 -5.11
N LEU A 229 12.92 -26.66 -5.28
CA LEU A 229 12.22 -25.76 -6.19
C LEU A 229 11.11 -25.02 -5.45
N GLN A 230 11.09 -23.70 -5.61
CA GLN A 230 9.93 -22.88 -5.30
C GLN A 230 9.61 -22.01 -6.51
N LEU A 231 8.55 -22.38 -7.23
CA LEU A 231 8.08 -21.65 -8.41
C LEU A 231 6.81 -20.88 -8.03
N PRO A 232 6.75 -19.56 -8.21
CA PRO A 232 5.49 -18.85 -8.03
C PRO A 232 4.42 -19.34 -9.01
N LEU A 233 3.16 -19.30 -8.62
CA LEU A 233 2.04 -19.75 -9.45
C LEU A 233 0.88 -18.76 -9.30
N VAL A 234 0.61 -17.98 -10.33
CA VAL A 234 -0.55 -17.08 -10.36
C VAL A 234 -1.38 -17.31 -11.60
N PHE A 235 -2.66 -17.61 -11.41
CA PHE A 235 -3.66 -17.58 -12.46
C PHE A 235 -4.28 -16.17 -12.47
N ALA A 236 -4.17 -15.47 -13.60
CA ALA A 236 -4.88 -14.21 -13.83
C ALA A 236 -6.15 -14.51 -14.63
N LEU A 237 -7.30 -14.18 -14.06
CA LEU A 237 -8.61 -14.49 -14.63
C LEU A 237 -9.29 -13.20 -15.09
N GLY A 238 -9.89 -13.29 -16.28
CA GLY A 238 -10.86 -12.31 -16.76
C GLY A 238 -12.28 -12.87 -16.68
N ASN A 239 -13.26 -11.98 -16.86
CA ASN A 239 -14.66 -12.35 -17.00
C ASN A 239 -15.21 -11.70 -18.28
N GLY A 240 -15.35 -12.50 -19.34
CA GLY A 240 -15.88 -12.07 -20.64
C GLY A 240 -17.35 -12.43 -20.81
N ASP A 241 -17.91 -12.16 -21.98
CA ASP A 241 -19.33 -12.41 -22.27
C ASP A 241 -19.72 -13.89 -22.12
N ASP A 242 -18.77 -14.81 -22.41
CA ASP A 242 -18.96 -16.26 -22.34
C ASP A 242 -18.62 -16.87 -20.95
N GLY A 243 -18.18 -16.05 -20.00
CA GLY A 243 -17.81 -16.46 -18.64
C GLY A 243 -16.32 -16.28 -18.30
N LEU A 244 -15.89 -16.96 -17.23
CA LEU A 244 -14.52 -16.88 -16.72
C LEU A 244 -13.52 -17.57 -17.64
N TYR A 245 -12.35 -16.96 -17.79
CA TYR A 245 -11.23 -17.54 -18.52
C TYR A 245 -9.90 -17.21 -17.82
N VAL A 246 -8.90 -18.07 -18.00
CA VAL A 246 -7.52 -17.78 -17.55
C VAL A 246 -6.81 -17.01 -18.66
N ASP A 247 -6.61 -15.71 -18.43
CA ASP A 247 -5.94 -14.80 -19.37
C ASP A 247 -4.43 -15.04 -19.41
N ALA A 248 -3.83 -15.24 -18.24
CA ALA A 248 -2.40 -15.43 -18.12
C ALA A 248 -2.02 -16.31 -16.94
N LEU A 249 -0.86 -16.97 -17.08
CA LEU A 249 -0.21 -17.72 -16.02
C LEU A 249 1.14 -17.09 -15.70
N LEU A 250 1.31 -16.59 -14.47
CA LEU A 250 2.56 -15.97 -14.02
C LEU A 250 3.35 -16.97 -13.19
N LEU A 251 4.55 -17.29 -13.66
CA LEU A 251 5.44 -18.31 -13.06
C LEU A 251 6.77 -17.73 -12.57
N ARG A 252 6.92 -16.40 -12.59
CA ARG A 252 8.17 -15.72 -12.23
C ARG A 252 7.94 -14.69 -11.15
N SER A 253 8.91 -14.53 -10.26
CA SER A 253 8.85 -13.51 -9.22
C SER A 253 8.79 -12.09 -9.80
N GLU A 254 9.40 -11.82 -10.96
CA GLU A 254 9.29 -10.50 -11.60
C GLU A 254 7.85 -10.16 -12.01
N ASP A 255 7.13 -11.13 -12.57
CA ASP A 255 5.75 -10.94 -13.03
C ASP A 255 4.82 -10.62 -11.85
N ILE A 256 5.01 -11.31 -10.72
CA ILE A 256 4.26 -11.04 -9.49
C ILE A 256 4.65 -9.69 -8.89
N ARG A 257 5.93 -9.29 -8.98
CA ARG A 257 6.34 -7.96 -8.51
C ARG A 257 5.64 -6.83 -9.27
N ILE A 258 5.43 -6.99 -10.58
CA ILE A 258 4.63 -6.08 -11.41
C ILE A 258 3.16 -6.12 -10.96
N LEU A 259 2.61 -7.32 -10.77
CA LEU A 259 1.24 -7.49 -10.31
C LEU A 259 0.97 -6.77 -8.98
N PHE A 260 1.94 -6.74 -8.05
CA PHE A 260 1.87 -6.01 -6.79
C PHE A 260 2.54 -4.63 -6.84
N SER A 261 2.77 -4.05 -8.02
CA SER A 261 3.44 -2.75 -8.14
C SER A 261 2.72 -1.66 -7.34
N PHE A 262 3.49 -0.73 -6.77
CA PHE A 262 2.98 0.48 -6.11
C PHE A 262 2.19 1.38 -7.06
N SER A 263 2.20 1.10 -8.36
CA SER A 263 1.46 1.86 -9.36
C SER A 263 0.04 1.33 -9.65
N HIS A 264 -0.39 0.25 -8.99
CA HIS A 264 -1.73 -0.30 -9.12
C HIS A 264 -2.62 0.03 -7.92
N THR A 265 -3.94 -0.04 -8.09
CA THR A 265 -4.90 -0.03 -6.97
C THR A 265 -4.71 -1.25 -6.07
N TYR A 266 -5.26 -1.18 -4.86
CA TYR A 266 -5.10 -2.23 -3.86
C TYR A 266 -6.01 -3.41 -4.13
N PHE A 267 -5.54 -4.61 -3.80
CA PHE A 267 -6.33 -5.84 -3.91
C PHE A 267 -7.43 -5.89 -2.86
N HIS A 268 -8.60 -6.37 -3.27
CA HIS A 268 -9.63 -6.89 -2.38
C HIS A 268 -9.36 -8.38 -2.18
N VAL A 269 -8.96 -8.75 -0.97
CA VAL A 269 -8.69 -10.13 -0.57
C VAL A 269 -9.07 -10.32 0.88
N LEU A 270 -9.77 -11.41 1.17
CA LEU A 270 -10.11 -11.78 2.54
C LEU A 270 -8.92 -12.49 3.16
N SER A 271 -8.59 -12.13 4.39
CA SER A 271 -7.55 -12.79 5.15
C SER A 271 -7.89 -12.72 6.62
N ALA A 272 -8.01 -13.89 7.25
CA ALA A 272 -8.16 -13.97 8.69
C ALA A 272 -6.88 -13.49 9.39
N CYS A 273 -5.70 -13.76 8.83
CA CYS A 273 -4.41 -13.35 9.40
C CYS A 273 -3.58 -12.58 8.35
N PRO A 274 -3.72 -11.25 8.26
CA PRO A 274 -3.02 -10.42 7.28
C PRO A 274 -1.50 -10.58 7.33
N ARG A 275 -0.93 -10.72 8.53
CA ARG A 275 0.50 -10.97 8.74
C ARG A 275 0.98 -12.28 8.10
N GLU A 276 0.24 -13.38 8.23
CA GLU A 276 0.60 -14.64 7.54
C GLU A 276 0.56 -14.47 6.02
N LEU A 277 -0.47 -13.79 5.50
CA LEU A 277 -0.56 -13.53 4.08
C LEU A 277 0.62 -12.67 3.57
N VAL A 278 1.00 -11.64 4.32
CA VAL A 278 2.17 -10.81 3.99
C VAL A 278 3.46 -11.63 4.04
N ARG A 279 3.65 -12.52 5.01
CA ARG A 279 4.82 -13.43 5.05
C ARG A 279 4.86 -14.35 3.83
N PHE A 280 3.72 -14.91 3.43
CA PHE A 280 3.62 -15.73 2.23
C PHE A 280 4.02 -14.93 0.97
N LEU A 281 3.46 -13.74 0.79
CA LEU A 281 3.78 -12.86 -0.35
C LEU A 281 5.24 -12.38 -0.32
N LYS A 282 5.80 -12.13 0.86
CA LYS A 282 7.21 -11.77 1.05
C LYS A 282 8.15 -12.89 0.61
N ALA A 283 7.77 -14.16 0.84
CA ALA A 283 8.52 -15.31 0.33
C ALA A 283 8.49 -15.41 -1.21
N LEU A 284 7.39 -14.98 -1.85
CA LEU A 284 7.29 -14.93 -3.32
C LEU A 284 8.02 -13.71 -3.92
N MET A 285 8.09 -12.61 -3.17
CA MET A 285 8.69 -11.35 -3.58
C MET A 285 9.68 -10.80 -2.52
N PRO A 286 10.87 -11.41 -2.35
CA PRO A 286 11.79 -11.04 -1.27
C PRO A 286 12.25 -9.58 -1.28
N SER A 287 12.30 -8.95 -2.45
CA SER A 287 12.72 -7.55 -2.61
C SER A 287 11.63 -6.51 -2.32
N LYS A 288 10.34 -6.90 -2.21
CA LYS A 288 9.25 -5.99 -1.85
C LYS A 288 9.32 -5.63 -0.37
N ARG A 289 9.09 -4.37 0.00
CA ARG A 289 8.99 -3.98 1.42
C ARG A 289 7.75 -4.60 2.05
N VAL A 290 7.81 -4.89 3.35
CA VAL A 290 6.65 -5.37 4.12
C VAL A 290 5.52 -4.33 4.05
N ALA A 291 5.87 -3.04 4.16
CA ALA A 291 4.93 -1.94 3.99
C ALA A 291 4.16 -1.99 2.66
N GLU A 292 4.87 -2.20 1.55
CA GLU A 292 4.28 -2.25 0.20
C GLU A 292 3.31 -3.42 0.04
N LEU A 293 3.57 -4.55 0.72
CA LEU A 293 2.66 -5.69 0.73
C LEU A 293 1.38 -5.36 1.48
N TYR A 294 1.45 -4.77 2.69
CA TYR A 294 0.25 -4.34 3.41
C TYR A 294 -0.56 -3.29 2.63
N ILE A 295 0.12 -2.31 2.03
CA ILE A 295 -0.50 -1.32 1.15
C ILE A 295 -1.23 -2.00 -0.01
N GLY A 296 -0.55 -2.92 -0.70
CA GLY A 296 -1.12 -3.67 -1.82
C GLY A 296 -2.35 -4.52 -1.45
N LEU A 297 -2.50 -4.90 -0.18
CA LEU A 297 -3.66 -5.62 0.35
C LEU A 297 -4.79 -4.70 0.84
N GLY A 298 -4.61 -3.38 0.79
CA GLY A 298 -5.57 -2.38 1.25
C GLY A 298 -5.38 -1.92 2.69
N TYR A 299 -4.36 -2.41 3.40
CA TYR A 299 -3.99 -1.96 4.76
C TYR A 299 -3.01 -0.78 4.70
N ASN A 300 -3.33 0.25 3.92
CA ASN A 300 -2.46 1.39 3.66
C ASN A 300 -1.97 2.11 4.94
N LYS A 301 -2.83 2.26 5.95
CA LYS A 301 -2.45 2.89 7.22
C LYS A 301 -1.45 2.06 8.01
N HIS A 302 -1.54 0.73 7.97
CA HIS A 302 -0.54 -0.13 8.58
C HIS A 302 0.76 -0.14 7.77
N GLY A 303 0.69 -0.14 6.44
CA GLY A 303 1.88 0.03 5.62
C GLY A 303 2.60 1.36 5.87
N LYS A 304 1.87 2.44 6.18
CA LYS A 304 2.47 3.71 6.65
C LYS A 304 3.23 3.53 7.96
N THR A 305 2.69 2.76 8.91
CA THR A 305 3.39 2.41 10.16
C THR A 305 4.66 1.60 9.89
N GLU A 306 4.63 0.65 8.96
CA GLU A 306 5.81 -0.10 8.53
C GLU A 306 6.86 0.80 7.85
N LEU A 307 6.48 1.69 6.94
CA LEU A 307 7.42 2.67 6.33
C LEU A 307 8.06 3.57 7.38
N TYR A 308 7.29 3.97 8.39
CA TYR A 308 7.82 4.75 9.48
C TYR A 308 8.85 3.98 10.31
N ARG A 309 8.62 2.68 10.54
CA ARG A 309 9.59 1.79 11.20
C ARG A 309 10.89 1.67 10.39
N ASP A 310 10.79 1.51 9.08
CA ASP A 310 11.95 1.51 8.18
C ASP A 310 12.78 2.80 8.35
N LEU A 311 12.11 3.96 8.35
CA LEU A 311 12.75 5.26 8.53
C LEU A 311 13.47 5.40 9.89
N LEU A 312 12.91 4.83 10.96
CA LEU A 312 13.56 4.89 12.28
C LEU A 312 14.80 4.03 12.39
N VAL A 313 14.80 2.87 11.74
CA VAL A 313 16.01 2.06 11.62
C VAL A 313 17.08 2.85 10.88
N HIS A 314 16.69 3.56 9.81
CA HIS A 314 17.60 4.41 9.04
C HIS A 314 18.18 5.58 9.84
N GLN A 315 17.37 6.29 10.62
CA GLN A 315 17.84 7.45 11.39
C GLN A 315 19.03 7.11 12.31
N ARG A 316 19.13 5.86 12.79
CA ARG A 316 20.26 5.38 13.61
C ARG A 316 21.60 5.34 12.86
N VAL A 317 21.58 5.36 11.53
CA VAL A 317 22.75 5.26 10.66
C VAL A 317 22.83 6.41 9.65
N CYS A 318 22.07 7.50 9.85
CA CYS A 318 21.95 8.56 8.85
C CYS A 318 23.25 9.37 8.63
N SER A 319 24.25 9.21 9.49
CA SER A 319 25.61 9.72 9.24
C SER A 319 26.28 9.11 8.00
N LEU A 320 25.82 7.94 7.54
CA LEU A 320 26.33 7.22 6.37
C LEU A 320 25.49 7.44 5.10
N ASP A 321 24.24 7.87 5.25
CA ASP A 321 23.28 8.03 4.15
C ASP A 321 22.28 9.13 4.50
N ARG A 322 22.56 10.35 4.02
CA ARG A 322 21.77 11.56 4.32
C ARG A 322 20.74 11.81 3.25
N PHE A 323 19.66 12.48 3.64
CA PHE A 323 18.74 13.10 2.70
C PHE A 323 19.47 14.15 1.88
N ASP A 324 19.39 14.00 0.57
CA ASP A 324 19.85 14.96 -0.41
C ASP A 324 18.78 15.13 -1.49
N PHE A 325 18.93 16.13 -2.33
CA PHE A 325 18.00 16.40 -3.40
C PHE A 325 17.89 15.23 -4.37
N SER A 326 16.67 15.00 -4.84
CA SER A 326 16.44 13.97 -5.82
C SER A 326 17.11 14.31 -7.15
N PRO A 327 17.77 13.33 -7.81
CA PRO A 327 18.38 13.55 -9.11
C PRO A 327 17.35 14.02 -10.14
N GLY A 328 17.73 15.02 -10.96
CA GLY A 328 16.86 15.58 -12.00
C GLY A 328 16.74 17.10 -11.88
N GLN A 329 15.74 17.66 -12.56
CA GLN A 329 15.46 19.08 -12.53
C GLN A 329 14.73 19.46 -11.22
N ARG A 330 15.11 20.60 -10.64
CA ARG A 330 14.42 21.20 -9.49
C ARG A 330 12.95 21.47 -9.81
N GLY A 331 12.05 20.90 -9.03
CA GLY A 331 10.61 21.08 -9.19
C GLY A 331 10.17 22.50 -8.82
N MET A 332 9.25 23.08 -9.61
CA MET A 332 8.71 24.44 -9.37
C MET A 332 7.65 24.50 -8.27
N VAL A 333 7.01 23.36 -7.97
CA VAL A 333 5.92 23.22 -6.99
C VAL A 333 6.38 22.43 -5.75
N MET A 334 7.29 21.48 -5.95
CA MET A 334 7.74 20.54 -4.90
C MET A 334 9.25 20.63 -4.68
N ILE A 335 9.68 20.49 -3.43
CA ILE A 335 11.04 20.13 -3.05
C ILE A 335 11.07 18.61 -2.94
N ALA A 336 11.78 17.94 -3.85
CA ALA A 336 11.93 16.49 -3.88
C ALA A 336 13.33 16.08 -3.38
N PHE A 337 13.37 15.18 -2.42
CA PHE A 337 14.60 14.69 -1.81
C PHE A 337 14.51 13.22 -1.43
N ASN A 338 15.65 12.53 -1.36
CA ASN A 338 15.72 11.13 -1.00
C ASN A 338 17.06 10.81 -0.34
N MET A 339 17.15 9.62 0.23
CA MET A 339 18.43 9.05 0.67
C MET A 339 19.03 8.25 -0.49
N PRO A 340 20.34 8.34 -0.77
CA PRO A 340 20.97 7.59 -1.85
C PRO A 340 20.70 6.08 -1.83
N GLN A 341 20.84 5.42 -0.67
CA GLN A 341 20.65 3.96 -0.53
C GLN A 341 19.19 3.54 -0.37
N ASP A 342 18.27 4.49 -0.25
CA ASP A 342 16.84 4.22 -0.13
C ASP A 342 16.11 4.36 -1.47
N ASP A 343 14.98 3.67 -1.60
CA ASP A 343 14.15 3.66 -2.80
C ASP A 343 12.85 4.46 -2.64
N LEU A 344 12.85 5.41 -1.70
CA LEU A 344 11.76 6.34 -1.43
C LEU A 344 12.17 7.78 -1.79
N VAL A 345 11.20 8.57 -2.25
CA VAL A 345 11.32 10.01 -2.47
C VAL A 345 10.33 10.72 -1.56
N TYR A 346 10.80 11.79 -0.94
CA TYR A 346 10.04 12.68 -0.08
C TYR A 346 9.79 13.97 -0.85
N LYS A 347 8.54 14.43 -0.87
CA LYS A 347 8.13 15.65 -1.56
C LYS A 347 7.41 16.59 -0.60
N LEU A 348 7.97 17.79 -0.44
CA LEU A 348 7.35 18.92 0.27
C LEU A 348 6.77 19.90 -0.73
N ILE A 349 5.61 20.47 -0.42
CA ILE A 349 5.01 21.52 -1.24
C ILE A 349 5.69 22.84 -0.87
N ARG A 350 6.16 23.59 -1.87
CA ARG A 350 6.74 24.92 -1.67
C ARG A 350 5.67 25.92 -1.21
N ASP A 351 6.06 26.90 -0.42
CA ASP A 351 5.16 27.97 0.05
C ASP A 351 4.77 28.93 -1.08
N ARG A 352 5.66 29.09 -2.07
CA ARG A 352 5.50 29.92 -3.27
C ARG A 352 5.94 29.11 -4.48
N PHE A 353 5.09 29.03 -5.49
CA PHE A 353 5.41 28.32 -6.73
C PHE A 353 6.11 29.25 -7.72
N ALA A 354 7.11 28.72 -8.42
CA ALA A 354 7.80 29.49 -9.45
C ALA A 354 6.90 29.71 -10.67
N ALA A 355 7.02 30.88 -11.31
CA ALA A 355 6.35 31.15 -12.58
C ALA A 355 6.75 30.10 -13.63
N PRO A 356 5.83 29.63 -14.49
CA PRO A 356 4.47 30.13 -14.72
C PRO A 356 3.36 29.43 -13.91
N LYS A 357 3.68 28.70 -12.83
CA LYS A 357 2.68 27.92 -12.09
C LYS A 357 1.74 28.83 -11.30
N HIS A 358 0.42 28.67 -11.53
CA HIS A 358 -0.64 29.46 -10.88
C HIS A 358 -1.50 28.66 -9.88
N ALA A 359 -1.14 27.39 -9.64
CA ALA A 359 -1.87 26.54 -8.70
C ALA A 359 -1.73 27.06 -7.25
N THR A 360 -2.69 26.72 -6.40
CA THR A 360 -2.59 26.93 -4.95
C THR A 360 -2.15 25.65 -4.26
N HIS A 361 -1.62 25.78 -3.04
CA HIS A 361 -1.27 24.64 -2.20
C HIS A 361 -2.45 23.66 -2.02
N GLN A 362 -3.66 24.18 -1.80
CA GLN A 362 -4.87 23.36 -1.67
C GLN A 362 -5.24 22.63 -2.97
N GLN A 363 -5.06 23.27 -4.12
CA GLN A 363 -5.26 22.61 -5.41
C GLN A 363 -4.27 21.45 -5.62
N VAL A 364 -2.99 21.64 -5.27
CA VAL A 364 -1.98 20.57 -5.34
C VAL A 364 -2.40 19.39 -4.45
N MET A 365 -2.76 19.65 -3.20
CA MET A 365 -3.23 18.60 -2.29
C MET A 365 -4.46 17.86 -2.83
N GLY A 366 -5.42 18.59 -3.41
CA GLY A 366 -6.61 18.01 -4.02
C GLY A 366 -6.29 17.08 -5.20
N LYS A 367 -5.23 17.38 -5.97
CA LYS A 367 -4.78 16.50 -7.07
C LYS A 367 -4.13 15.21 -6.55
N TYR A 368 -3.32 15.30 -5.49
CA TYR A 368 -2.79 14.10 -4.82
C TYR A 368 -3.91 13.24 -4.23
N GLU A 369 -4.92 13.83 -3.61
CA GLU A 369 -6.10 13.10 -3.12
C GLU A 369 -6.90 12.47 -4.26
N TYR A 370 -7.08 13.18 -5.37
CA TYR A 370 -7.72 12.66 -6.58
C TYR A 370 -7.01 11.41 -7.11
N VAL A 371 -5.67 11.47 -7.26
CA VAL A 371 -4.85 10.33 -7.70
C VAL A 371 -4.92 9.16 -6.71
N PHE A 372 -4.91 9.44 -5.41
CA PHE A 372 -5.00 8.41 -4.38
C PHE A 372 -6.32 7.63 -4.44
N LYS A 373 -7.43 8.28 -4.85
CA LYS A 373 -8.76 7.68 -4.95
C LYS A 373 -9.11 7.17 -6.35
N HIS A 374 -8.27 7.42 -7.36
CA HIS A 374 -8.50 6.97 -8.73
C HIS A 374 -7.85 5.62 -9.01
N ASP A 375 -8.36 4.93 -10.03
CA ASP A 375 -7.58 3.87 -10.67
C ASP A 375 -6.25 4.47 -11.15
N ARG A 376 -5.17 3.73 -10.96
CA ARG A 376 -3.83 4.16 -11.34
C ARG A 376 -3.34 3.50 -12.62
N ALA A 377 -4.02 2.45 -13.11
CA ALA A 377 -3.68 1.68 -14.30
C ALA A 377 -2.22 1.18 -14.37
N GLY A 378 -1.49 1.12 -13.26
CA GLY A 378 -0.05 0.83 -13.27
C GLY A 378 0.82 2.00 -13.76
N ARG A 379 0.25 3.20 -13.89
CA ARG A 379 0.83 4.40 -14.50
C ARG A 379 0.90 5.63 -13.59
N LEU A 380 0.30 5.60 -12.41
CA LEU A 380 0.45 6.61 -11.37
C LEU A 380 1.10 5.99 -10.14
N VAL A 381 1.90 6.76 -9.42
CA VAL A 381 2.58 6.32 -8.19
C VAL A 381 1.63 6.43 -7.01
N ASP A 382 1.56 5.39 -6.17
CA ASP A 382 0.94 5.51 -4.85
C ASP A 382 1.76 6.43 -3.93
N VAL A 383 1.06 7.33 -3.25
CA VAL A 383 1.66 8.36 -2.41
C VAL A 383 1.16 8.21 -0.99
N GLN A 384 2.11 8.08 -0.06
CA GLN A 384 1.82 8.03 1.37
C GLN A 384 2.01 9.42 1.96
N THR A 385 0.96 9.96 2.57
CA THR A 385 1.03 11.27 3.25
C THR A 385 1.43 11.08 4.70
N PHE A 386 2.52 11.72 5.13
CA PHE A 386 2.97 11.80 6.51
C PHE A 386 2.71 13.18 7.09
N GLU A 387 2.34 13.21 8.37
CA GLU A 387 2.06 14.42 9.13
C GLU A 387 2.94 14.45 10.36
N ASN A 388 3.51 15.61 10.67
CA ASN A 388 4.40 15.83 11.83
C ASN A 388 5.53 14.79 11.94
N LEU A 389 6.14 14.47 10.80
CA LEU A 389 7.28 13.56 10.71
C LEU A 389 8.53 14.25 11.27
N GLN A 390 9.07 13.74 12.37
CA GLN A 390 10.29 14.24 12.99
C GLN A 390 11.53 13.47 12.50
N ILE A 391 12.56 14.20 12.09
CA ILE A 391 13.84 13.68 11.62
C ILE A 391 14.95 14.54 12.24
N GLU A 392 16.09 13.95 12.60
CA GLU A 392 17.26 14.71 13.06
C GLU A 392 17.85 15.55 11.92
N ASP A 393 18.24 16.79 12.20
CA ASP A 393 18.79 17.72 11.20
C ASP A 393 20.10 17.20 10.56
N CYS A 394 20.90 16.45 11.31
CA CYS A 394 22.14 15.84 10.85
C CYS A 394 21.93 14.79 9.75
N CYS A 395 20.69 14.30 9.59
CA CYS A 395 20.31 13.40 8.52
C CYS A 395 20.08 14.13 7.19
N PHE A 396 20.17 15.46 7.11
CA PHE A 396 19.99 16.24 5.89
C PHE A 396 21.32 16.81 5.37
N ALA A 397 21.46 16.89 4.05
CA ALA A 397 22.50 17.70 3.43
C ALA A 397 22.26 19.18 3.77
N PRO A 398 23.31 19.97 4.10
CA PRO A 398 23.14 21.38 4.48
C PRO A 398 22.42 22.23 3.43
N GLU A 399 22.68 21.95 2.15
CA GLU A 399 22.06 22.66 1.02
C GLU A 399 20.56 22.35 0.92
N LEU A 400 20.16 21.10 1.17
CA LEU A 400 18.75 20.69 1.26
C LEU A 400 18.05 21.36 2.42
N LEU A 401 18.67 21.38 3.59
CA LEU A 401 18.08 22.02 4.76
C LEU A 401 17.86 23.52 4.53
N ALA A 402 18.81 24.20 3.89
CA ALA A 402 18.68 25.61 3.54
C ALA A 402 17.55 25.87 2.52
N GLU A 403 17.35 25.01 1.52
CA GLU A 403 16.23 25.15 0.58
C GLU A 403 14.88 24.94 1.29
N ILE A 404 14.78 23.93 2.18
CA ILE A 404 13.58 23.69 2.98
C ILE A 404 13.24 24.90 3.85
N GLU A 405 14.24 25.45 4.55
CA GLU A 405 14.07 26.62 5.44
C GLU A 405 13.58 27.86 4.68
N ASN A 406 14.01 28.05 3.43
CA ASN A 406 13.64 29.21 2.63
C ASN A 406 12.31 29.05 1.87
N GLU A 407 11.98 27.82 1.46
CA GLU A 407 10.92 27.59 0.48
C GLU A 407 9.73 26.77 0.98
N ALA A 408 9.78 26.18 2.19
CA ALA A 408 8.72 25.31 2.72
C ALA A 408 8.36 25.59 4.19
N GLN A 409 8.47 26.83 4.65
CA GLN A 409 8.21 27.25 6.05
C GLN A 409 6.80 26.93 6.55
N ARG A 410 5.79 26.86 5.67
CA ARG A 410 4.42 26.48 6.09
C ARG A 410 4.28 25.00 6.37
N THR A 411 5.12 24.16 5.77
CA THR A 411 5.05 22.69 5.88
C THR A 411 6.20 22.10 6.69
N THR A 412 7.12 22.93 7.17
CA THR A 412 8.26 22.49 7.99
C THR A 412 8.57 23.43 9.14
N THR A 413 8.90 22.86 10.30
CA THR A 413 9.52 23.57 11.42
C THR A 413 10.92 23.02 11.63
N ILE A 414 11.93 23.90 11.62
CA ILE A 414 13.32 23.55 11.91
C ILE A 414 13.67 24.12 13.28
N GLU A 415 14.05 23.24 14.20
CA GLU A 415 14.58 23.61 15.50
C GLU A 415 15.96 22.97 15.70
N LYS A 416 16.70 23.40 16.72
CA LYS A 416 18.04 22.84 17.00
C LYS A 416 17.94 21.30 17.12
N ASN A 417 18.67 20.59 16.27
CA ASN A 417 18.77 19.13 16.18
C ASN A 417 17.54 18.41 15.61
N ARG A 418 16.49 19.10 15.15
CA ARG A 418 15.27 18.45 14.63
C ARG A 418 14.59 19.22 13.51
N VAL A 419 14.15 18.47 12.51
CA VAL A 419 13.31 18.92 11.41
C VAL A 419 11.96 18.23 11.54
N ILE A 420 10.89 19.01 11.67
CA ILE A 420 9.51 18.54 11.71
C ILE A 420 8.87 18.84 10.36
N LEU A 421 8.57 17.79 9.61
CA LEU A 421 7.82 17.87 8.37
C LEU A 421 6.32 17.75 8.70
N HIS A 422 5.63 18.88 8.77
CA HIS A 422 4.19 18.93 9.11
C HIS A 422 3.33 18.22 8.08
N HIS A 423 3.74 18.24 6.81
CA HIS A 423 3.07 17.54 5.74
C HIS A 423 4.06 17.18 4.63
N VAL A 424 4.30 15.88 4.43
CA VAL A 424 5.22 15.38 3.39
C VAL A 424 4.62 14.17 2.68
N TYR A 425 4.79 14.15 1.37
CA TYR A 425 4.45 13.00 0.55
C TYR A 425 5.65 12.08 0.43
N VAL A 426 5.44 10.78 0.59
CA VAL A 426 6.45 9.74 0.43
C VAL A 426 5.98 8.78 -0.66
N GLU A 427 6.81 8.59 -1.67
CA GLU A 427 6.50 7.76 -2.82
C GLU A 427 7.72 6.93 -3.25
N ARG A 428 7.51 5.95 -4.13
CA ARG A 428 8.61 5.14 -4.64
C ARG A 428 9.51 5.95 -5.57
N ARG A 429 10.83 5.88 -5.35
CA ARG A 429 11.84 6.44 -6.25
C ARG A 429 11.84 5.69 -7.58
N MET A 430 11.87 6.47 -8.66
CA MET A 430 12.06 6.01 -10.03
C MET A 430 13.17 6.82 -10.68
N MET A 431 13.73 6.30 -11.77
CA MET A 431 14.69 7.08 -12.56
C MET A 431 13.91 8.00 -13.49
N PRO A 432 14.09 9.33 -13.44
CA PRO A 432 13.47 10.24 -14.39
C PRO A 432 13.74 9.82 -15.84
N LEU A 433 12.72 9.81 -16.68
CA LEU A 433 12.80 9.25 -18.04
C LEU A 433 13.78 10.04 -18.91
N ASP A 434 13.90 11.35 -18.72
CA ASP A 434 14.90 12.18 -19.41
C ASP A 434 16.34 11.81 -19.05
N LEU A 435 16.60 11.45 -17.79
CA LEU A 435 17.90 10.93 -17.36
C LEU A 435 18.13 9.50 -17.87
N TYR A 436 17.10 8.65 -17.82
CA TYR A 436 17.16 7.28 -18.32
C TYR A 436 17.55 7.23 -19.80
N LEU A 437 16.89 8.05 -20.63
CA LEU A 437 17.16 8.10 -22.08
C LEU A 437 18.55 8.62 -22.43
N ARG A 438 19.20 9.42 -21.57
CA ARG A 438 20.59 9.86 -21.77
C ARG A 438 21.62 8.76 -21.52
N GLN A 439 21.27 7.76 -20.71
CA GLN A 439 22.17 6.70 -20.28
C GLN A 439 21.92 5.37 -21.01
N ALA A 440 20.69 5.16 -21.48
CA ALA A 440 20.28 3.94 -22.16
C ALA A 440 20.93 3.79 -23.55
N ASP A 441 21.23 2.56 -23.94
CA ASP A 441 21.51 2.23 -25.34
C ASP A 441 20.26 2.43 -26.22
N THR A 442 20.45 2.49 -27.53
CA THR A 442 19.38 2.77 -28.50
C THR A 442 18.17 1.84 -28.37
N LYS A 443 18.39 0.53 -28.17
CA LYS A 443 17.29 -0.45 -28.11
C LYS A 443 16.51 -0.29 -26.81
N THR A 444 17.21 -0.08 -25.71
CA THR A 444 16.62 0.17 -24.39
C THR A 444 15.85 1.50 -24.37
N ALA A 445 16.40 2.55 -25.01
CA ALA A 445 15.75 3.84 -25.16
C ALA A 445 14.47 3.74 -26.01
N GLU A 446 14.50 3.03 -27.14
CA GLU A 446 13.33 2.79 -27.99
C GLU A 446 12.19 2.11 -27.21
N ALA A 447 12.52 1.05 -26.45
CA ALA A 447 11.54 0.37 -25.61
C ALA A 447 10.93 1.31 -24.56
N ALA A 448 11.73 2.16 -23.92
CA ALA A 448 11.24 3.14 -22.94
C ALA A 448 10.34 4.22 -23.57
N VAL A 449 10.64 4.68 -24.78
CA VAL A 449 9.79 5.64 -25.51
C VAL A 449 8.47 5.01 -25.92
N ILE A 450 8.46 3.75 -26.36
CA ILE A 450 7.23 3.01 -26.64
C ILE A 450 6.39 2.87 -25.36
N GLU A 451 7.02 2.49 -24.25
CA GLU A 451 6.35 2.36 -22.96
C GLU A 451 5.81 3.69 -22.43
N TYR A 452 6.49 4.80 -22.70
CA TYR A 452 6.00 6.15 -22.45
C TYR A 452 4.71 6.44 -23.24
N GLY A 453 4.69 6.12 -24.54
CA GLY A 453 3.48 6.22 -25.36
C GLY A 453 2.31 5.37 -24.84
N TRP A 454 2.60 4.16 -24.35
CA TRP A 454 1.60 3.33 -23.68
C TRP A 454 1.11 3.94 -22.37
N ALA A 455 1.99 4.52 -21.57
CA ALA A 455 1.62 5.18 -20.32
C ALA A 455 0.59 6.29 -20.54
N ILE A 456 0.78 7.13 -21.57
CA ILE A 456 -0.19 8.18 -21.91
C ILE A 456 -1.55 7.57 -22.30
N LYS A 457 -1.55 6.54 -23.16
CA LYS A 457 -2.79 5.88 -23.60
C LYS A 457 -3.53 5.22 -22.44
N ASP A 458 -2.80 4.57 -21.54
CA ASP A 458 -3.37 3.90 -20.38
C ASP A 458 -3.97 4.92 -19.39
N LEU A 459 -3.30 6.05 -19.15
CA LEU A 459 -3.85 7.15 -18.35
C LEU A 459 -5.12 7.73 -18.99
N ALA A 460 -5.13 7.94 -20.30
CA ALA A 460 -6.31 8.43 -21.01
C ALA A 460 -7.51 7.46 -20.88
N ARG A 461 -7.27 6.14 -20.94
CA ARG A 461 -8.32 5.11 -20.77
C ARG A 461 -9.02 5.16 -19.42
N ILE A 462 -8.33 5.64 -18.38
CA ILE A 462 -8.89 5.78 -17.03
C ILE A 462 -9.35 7.23 -16.74
N ASN A 463 -9.62 8.02 -17.78
CA ASN A 463 -10.06 9.41 -17.68
C ASN A 463 -9.04 10.35 -17.04
N ILE A 464 -7.74 10.11 -17.23
CA ILE A 464 -6.68 10.97 -16.70
C ILE A 464 -5.90 11.61 -17.84
N PHE A 465 -5.86 12.94 -17.85
CA PHE A 465 -4.96 13.73 -18.68
C PHE A 465 -3.81 14.26 -17.82
N PRO A 466 -2.54 13.93 -18.13
CA PRO A 466 -1.39 14.36 -17.33
C PRO A 466 -1.17 15.88 -17.28
N GLY A 467 -1.68 16.63 -18.26
CA GLY A 467 -1.31 18.03 -18.45
C GLY A 467 0.02 18.14 -19.18
N ASP A 468 1.11 18.29 -18.42
CA ASP A 468 2.46 18.42 -18.96
C ASP A 468 3.08 17.07 -19.35
N LEU A 469 3.07 16.79 -20.66
CA LEU A 469 3.64 15.58 -21.29
C LEU A 469 5.16 15.67 -21.51
N LEU A 470 5.88 16.50 -20.77
CA LEU A 470 7.34 16.46 -20.78
C LEU A 470 7.86 15.18 -20.12
N ILE A 471 8.82 14.52 -20.76
CA ILE A 471 9.40 13.24 -20.29
C ILE A 471 10.02 13.33 -18.89
N LYS A 472 10.44 14.51 -18.44
CA LYS A 472 10.96 14.74 -17.08
C LYS A 472 9.93 14.52 -15.96
N ASN A 473 8.63 14.49 -16.30
CA ASN A 473 7.52 14.25 -15.37
C ASN A 473 7.15 12.76 -15.26
N PHE A 474 7.88 11.91 -15.99
CA PHE A 474 7.71 10.46 -16.03
C PHE A 474 8.97 9.76 -15.53
N GLY A 475 8.78 8.61 -14.89
CA GLY A 475 9.82 7.80 -14.29
C GLY A 475 9.81 6.39 -14.81
N VAL A 476 11.00 5.81 -14.88
CA VAL A 476 11.22 4.41 -15.23
C VAL A 476 11.46 3.62 -13.95
N THR A 477 10.64 2.60 -13.73
CA THR A 477 10.79 1.66 -12.61
C THR A 477 11.96 0.68 -12.85
N GLN A 478 12.38 -0.03 -11.81
CA GLN A 478 13.39 -1.09 -11.93
C GLN A 478 13.02 -2.20 -12.94
N LEU A 479 11.72 -2.39 -13.23
CA LEU A 479 11.23 -3.38 -14.19
C LEU A 479 10.90 -2.75 -15.56
N GLY A 480 11.39 -1.54 -15.83
CA GLY A 480 11.27 -0.89 -17.14
C GLY A 480 9.91 -0.25 -17.45
N ARG A 481 8.96 -0.27 -16.50
CA ARG A 481 7.66 0.40 -16.65
C ARG A 481 7.82 1.92 -16.56
N VAL A 482 7.13 2.65 -17.43
CA VAL A 482 7.01 4.12 -17.38
C VAL A 482 5.76 4.52 -16.59
N VAL A 483 5.95 5.44 -15.64
CA VAL A 483 4.94 5.90 -14.67
C VAL A 483 5.01 7.42 -14.54
N PHE A 484 3.86 8.08 -14.44
CA PHE A 484 3.73 9.52 -14.23
C PHE A 484 3.75 9.86 -12.74
N TYR A 485 4.47 10.91 -12.34
CA TYR A 485 4.67 11.27 -10.93
C TYR A 485 4.55 12.77 -10.60
N ASP A 486 4.26 13.62 -11.58
CA ASP A 486 4.05 15.06 -11.36
C ASP A 486 2.58 15.43 -11.51
N TYR A 487 1.85 15.53 -10.40
CA TYR A 487 0.40 15.66 -10.44
C TYR A 487 -0.10 17.10 -10.51
N ASP A 488 0.78 18.10 -10.61
CA ASP A 488 0.42 19.50 -10.45
C ASP A 488 -0.47 20.05 -11.59
N GLU A 489 -0.40 19.48 -12.79
CA GLU A 489 -1.20 19.85 -13.97
C GLU A 489 -2.25 18.80 -14.37
N LEU A 490 -2.28 17.66 -13.70
CA LEU A 490 -3.23 16.58 -13.97
C LEU A 490 -4.68 17.05 -13.85
N CYS A 491 -5.54 16.55 -14.74
CA CYS A 491 -6.99 16.73 -14.70
C CYS A 491 -7.74 15.55 -15.34
N PRO A 492 -9.08 15.46 -15.15
CA PRO A 492 -9.91 14.53 -15.90
C PRO A 492 -9.82 14.76 -17.42
N LEU A 493 -9.74 13.68 -18.19
CA LEU A 493 -9.73 13.76 -19.66
C LEU A 493 -11.02 14.41 -20.19
N THR A 494 -12.15 14.16 -19.52
CA THR A 494 -13.45 14.78 -19.80
C THR A 494 -13.50 16.29 -19.64
N ASP A 495 -12.55 16.88 -18.91
CA ASP A 495 -12.50 18.34 -18.69
C ASP A 495 -11.69 19.04 -19.82
N CYS A 496 -11.06 18.24 -20.70
CA CYS A 496 -10.19 18.74 -21.75
C CYS A 496 -10.97 18.96 -23.07
N ASN A 497 -10.63 20.02 -23.79
CA ASN A 497 -11.12 20.29 -25.14
C ASN A 497 -10.01 20.07 -26.17
N PHE A 498 -10.04 18.94 -26.88
CA PHE A 498 -9.04 18.58 -27.90
C PHE A 498 -9.34 19.29 -29.22
N ARG A 499 -8.39 20.10 -29.68
CA ARG A 499 -8.52 20.91 -30.91
C ARG A 499 -7.47 20.52 -31.93
N ARG A 500 -7.79 20.65 -33.22
CA ARG A 500 -6.78 20.65 -34.29
C ARG A 500 -6.05 21.99 -34.27
N LEU A 501 -4.77 21.98 -34.61
CA LEU A 501 -3.99 23.21 -34.78
C LEU A 501 -4.68 24.09 -35.84
N PRO A 502 -4.90 25.39 -35.55
CA PRO A 502 -5.51 26.32 -36.49
C PRO A 502 -4.78 26.40 -37.83
#